data_AF-A0A060CCM2-F1
#
_entry.id   AF-A0A060CCM2-F1
#
_cell.length_a   1.000
_cell.length_b   1.000
_cell.length_c   1.000
_cell.angle_alpha   90.00
_cell.angle_beta   90.00
_cell.angle_gamma   90.00
#
_symmetry.space_group_name_H-M   'P 1'
#
loop_
_entity.id
_entity.type
_entity.pdbx_description
1 polymer ?
#
loop_
_entity_poly.entity_id
_entity_poly.type
_entity_poly.pdbx_seq_one_letter_code
_entity_poly.pdbx_strand_id
1 'polypeptide(L)' 'MREFVYPLQYDYMVRQYAYEEHVEPALVASVILVESKFDRTAASHRGAVGLMQIMPDTGDW' A
#
# COMPACT_ATOMS: atom_id res chain seq x y z
N MET A 1 4.42 -23.63 -8.50
CA MET A 1 3.91 -22.39 -7.86
C MET A 1 5.14 -21.63 -7.39
N ARG A 2 5.49 -20.50 -8.03
CA ARG A 2 6.68 -19.73 -7.63
C ARG A 2 6.29 -18.88 -6.43
N GLU A 3 6.76 -19.25 -5.25
CA GLU A 3 6.70 -18.37 -4.08
C GLU A 3 7.83 -17.36 -4.20
N PHE A 4 7.51 -16.19 -4.76
CA PHE A 4 8.34 -15.02 -4.55
C PHE A 4 8.13 -14.56 -3.09
N VAL A 5 8.87 -15.15 -2.16
CA VAL A 5 8.93 -14.67 -0.78
C VAL A 5 9.83 -13.44 -0.77
N TYR A 6 9.36 -12.35 -1.37
CA TYR A 6 9.98 -11.05 -1.13
C TYR A 6 9.72 -10.72 0.35
N PRO A 7 10.75 -10.32 1.12
CA PRO A 7 10.50 -9.72 2.41
C PRO A 7 9.56 -8.54 2.19
N LEU A 8 8.37 -8.60 2.80
CA LEU A 8 7.33 -7.60 2.60
C LEU A 8 7.89 -6.26 3.07
N GLN A 9 8.16 -5.35 2.13
CA GLN A 9 8.58 -4.00 2.48
C GLN A 9 7.46 -3.36 3.30
N TYR A 10 7.82 -2.75 4.42
CA TYR A 10 6.86 -2.21 5.40
C TYR A 10 5.97 -3.27 6.09
N ASP A 11 6.41 -4.54 6.21
CA ASP A 11 5.66 -5.65 6.84
C ASP A 11 5.00 -5.27 8.17
N TYR A 12 5.76 -4.64 9.08
CA TYR A 12 5.24 -4.20 10.38
C TYR A 12 4.02 -3.26 10.22
N MET A 13 4.13 -2.24 9.38
CA MET A 13 3.03 -1.28 9.15
C MET A 13 1.86 -1.94 8.43
N VAL A 14 2.13 -2.78 7.43
CA VAL A 14 1.08 -3.51 6.71
C VAL A 14 0.29 -4.39 7.68
N ARG A 15 0.97 -5.14 8.55
CA ARG A 15 0.31 -5.99 9.56
C ARG A 15 -0.43 -5.18 10.61
N GLN A 16 0.15 -4.08 11.08
CA GLN A 16 -0.45 -3.23 12.10
C GLN A 16 -1.78 -2.65 11.59
N TYR A 17 -1.76 -1.96 10.45
CA TYR A 17 -2.97 -1.32 9.92
C TYR A 17 -3.97 -2.33 9.36
N ALA A 18 -3.52 -3.46 8.81
CA ALA A 18 -4.43 -4.54 8.43
C ALA A 18 -5.18 -5.11 9.64
N TYR A 19 -4.50 -5.25 10.78
CA TYR A 19 -5.13 -5.69 12.04
C TYR A 19 -6.11 -4.65 12.58
N GLU A 20 -5.71 -3.37 12.61
CA GLU A 20 -6.56 -2.25 13.07
C GLU A 20 -7.85 -2.13 12.25
N GLU A 21 -7.78 -2.35 10.94
CA GLU A 21 -8.92 -2.25 10.01
C GLU A 21 -9.62 -3.60 9.76
N HIS A 22 -9.25 -4.66 10.49
CA HIS A 22 -9.82 -6.00 10.36
C HIS A 22 -9.80 -6.58 8.94
N VAL A 23 -8.72 -6.34 8.18
CA VAL A 23 -8.50 -6.86 6.83
C VAL A 23 -7.28 -7.79 6.77
N GLU A 24 -7.24 -8.65 5.75
CA GLU A 24 -6.09 -9.54 5.53
C GLU A 24 -4.83 -8.75 5.15
N PRO A 25 -3.67 -8.94 5.82
CA PRO A 25 -2.42 -8.26 5.45
C PRO A 25 -1.98 -8.51 4.00
N ALA A 26 -2.30 -9.70 3.47
CA ALA A 26 -2.03 -10.03 2.07
C ALA A 26 -2.82 -9.16 1.09
N LEU A 27 -4.04 -8.75 1.46
CA LEU A 27 -4.86 -7.84 0.65
C LEU A 27 -4.21 -6.45 0.61
N VAL A 28 -3.83 -5.91 1.76
CA VAL A 28 -3.16 -4.60 1.86
C VAL A 28 -1.85 -4.60 1.07
N ALA A 29 -1.03 -5.64 1.22
CA ALA A 29 0.19 -5.81 0.46
C ALA A 29 -0.05 -5.88 -1.06
N SER A 30 -1.12 -6.56 -1.49
CA SER A 30 -1.49 -6.68 -2.89
C SER A 30 -1.90 -5.34 -3.49
N VAL A 31 -2.66 -4.53 -2.75
CA VAL A 31 -3.04 -3.17 -3.16
C VAL A 31 -1.79 -2.31 -3.32
N ILE A 32 -0.90 -2.27 -2.32
CA ILE A 32 0.36 -1.49 -2.39
C ILE A 32 1.23 -1.93 -3.59
N LEU A 33 1.30 -3.24 -3.85
CA LEU A 33 2.06 -3.78 -4.96
C LEU A 33 1.53 -3.29 -6.32
N VAL A 34 0.20 -3.26 -6.48
CA VAL A 34 -0.46 -2.81 -7.72
C VAL A 34 -0.34 -1.29 -7.89
N GLU A 35 -0.53 -0.53 -6.82
CA GLU A 35 -0.57 0.94 -6.86
C GLU A 35 0.81 1.57 -7.02
N SER A 36 1.82 1.09 -6.30
CA SER A 36 3.14 1.73 -6.30
C SER A 36 4.33 0.79 -6.36
N LYS A 37 4.11 -0.54 -6.31
CA LYS A 37 5.18 -1.54 -6.14
C LYS A 37 6.06 -1.26 -4.91
N PHE A 38 5.44 -0.77 -3.83
CA PHE A 38 6.11 -0.36 -2.58
C PHE A 38 7.01 0.88 -2.70
N ASP A 39 6.88 1.67 -3.77
CA ASP A 39 7.53 2.98 -3.86
C ASP A 39 6.75 4.00 -3.02
N ARG A 40 7.37 4.47 -1.92
CA ARG A 40 6.80 5.50 -1.04
C ARG A 40 6.77 6.90 -1.67
N THR A 41 7.54 7.11 -2.74
CA THR A 41 7.65 8.38 -3.47
C THR A 41 6.83 8.40 -4.77
N ALA A 42 6.09 7.32 -5.05
CA ALA A 42 5.24 7.24 -6.23
C ALA A 42 4.22 8.38 -6.28
N ALA A 43 4.12 9.01 -7.45
CA ALA A 43 3.13 10.03 -7.75
C ALA A 43 2.54 9.75 -9.14
N SER A 44 1.21 9.67 -9.24
CA SER A 44 0.53 9.51 -10.52
C SER A 44 0.38 10.84 -11.26
N HIS A 45 0.17 10.75 -12.57
CA HIS A 45 -0.13 11.92 -13.40
C HIS A 45 -1.39 12.69 -12.95
N ARG A 46 -2.33 11.99 -12.29
CA ARG A 46 -3.58 12.57 -11.80
C ARG A 46 -3.50 13.11 -10.38
N GLY A 47 -2.34 13.03 -9.72
CA GLY A 47 -2.09 13.62 -8.41
C GLY A 47 -2.12 12.65 -7.23
N ALA A 48 -2.47 11.38 -7.43
CA ALA A 48 -2.41 10.36 -6.37
C ALA A 48 -0.96 10.13 -5.89
N VAL A 49 -0.75 9.90 -4.58
CA VAL A 49 0.59 9.83 -3.96
C VAL A 49 0.79 8.64 -3.01
N GLY A 50 2.05 8.23 -2.87
CA GLY A 50 2.50 7.28 -1.86
C GLY A 50 2.18 5.81 -2.15
N LEU A 51 2.31 4.98 -1.11
CA LEU A 51 2.24 3.52 -1.21
C LEU A 51 0.92 2.98 -1.75
N MET A 52 -0.19 3.65 -1.42
CA MET A 52 -1.54 3.24 -1.83
C MET A 52 -2.16 4.23 -2.83
N GLN A 53 -1.36 5.14 -3.40
CA GLN A 53 -1.81 6.13 -4.38
C GLN A 53 -3.10 6.87 -3.94
N ILE A 54 -3.07 7.44 -2.73
CA ILE A 54 -4.20 8.20 -2.19
C ILE A 54 -4.23 9.59 -2.85
N MET A 55 -5.43 10.06 -3.20
CA MET A 55 -5.63 11.39 -3.80
C MET A 55 -5.50 12.50 -2.72
N PRO A 56 -4.64 13.52 -2.92
CA PRO A 56 -4.47 14.65 -1.99
C PRO A 56 -5.73 15.51 -1.82
N ASP A 57 -6.65 15.51 -2.78
CA ASP A 57 -7.90 16.28 -2.76
C ASP A 57 -8.87 15.86 -1.63
N THR A 58 -8.49 14.86 -0.83
CA THR A 58 -9.23 14.38 0.35
C THR A 58 -8.78 15.10 1.64
N GLY A 59 -8.39 16.37 1.54
CA GLY A 59 -7.89 17.18 2.66
C GLY A 59 -8.87 18.18 3.28
N ASP A 60 -10.12 18.24 2.82
CA ASP A 60 -11.08 19.31 3.14
C ASP A 60 -12.38 18.85 3.86
N TRP A 61 -12.39 17.71 4.57
CA TRP A 61 -13.54 17.29 5.39
C TRP A 61 -13.18 16.92 6.82
#